data_AF-A0A522HI43-F1
#
_entry.id   AF-A0A522HI43-F1
#
_cell.length_a   1.000
_cell.length_b   1.000
_cell.length_c   1.000
_cell.angle_alpha   90.00
_cell.angle_beta   90.00
_cell.angle_gamma   90.00
#
_symmetry.space_group_name_H-M   'P 1'
#
loop_
_entity.id
_entity.type
_entity.pdbx_description
1 polymer ?
#
loop_
_entity_poly.entity_id
_entity_poly.type
_entity_poly.pdbx_seq_one_letter_code
_entity_poly.pdbx_strand_id
1 'polypeptide(L)'
;MTETAEAAPSEFPAWVEMEMWNWSRWCWDGPWPHPLPSTVCASMEHRYVPVHLGTDEPPARKTPINHERALVVESVYKKLPLAEQRVLQAEYPRRHEYDEYNYRFELIRNVRAKVAPRKIGITPFYYQLALERALNLVMRAFQAKGTT
;
A
#
# COMPACT_ATOMS: atom_id res chain seq x y z
N MET A 1 -3.96 5.18 33.21
CA MET A 1 -4.23 6.18 32.15
C MET A 1 -3.06 6.11 31.17
N THR A 2 -3.19 5.29 30.13
CA THR A 2 -2.14 5.16 29.10
C THR A 2 -2.39 6.22 28.05
N GLU A 3 -1.53 7.23 28.08
CA GLU A 3 -1.40 8.28 27.06
C GLU A 3 -1.27 7.60 25.69
N THR A 4 -2.32 7.75 24.88
CA THR A 4 -2.30 7.38 23.47
C THR A 4 -1.17 8.17 22.83
N ALA A 5 -0.08 7.50 22.48
CA ALA A 5 0.94 8.05 21.59
C ALA A 5 0.24 8.34 20.26
N GLU A 6 -0.24 9.58 20.15
CA GLU A 6 -0.76 10.19 18.93
C GLU A 6 0.39 10.16 17.94
N ALA A 7 0.18 9.45 16.82
CA ALA A 7 1.16 9.42 15.74
C ALA A 7 1.47 10.88 15.38
N ALA A 8 2.75 11.24 15.35
CA ALA A 8 3.18 12.58 14.99
C ALA A 8 2.41 13.04 13.74
N PRO A 9 1.87 14.27 13.71
CA PRO A 9 1.08 14.75 12.59
C PRO A 9 1.91 14.58 11.32
N SER A 10 1.33 13.88 10.33
CA SER A 10 1.94 13.72 9.01
C SER A 10 2.38 15.10 8.52
N GLU A 11 3.67 15.26 8.20
CA GLU A 11 4.20 16.51 7.63
C GLU A 11 3.53 16.87 6.29
N PHE A 12 2.84 15.91 5.67
CA PHE A 12 2.11 16.07 4.42
C PHE A 12 0.62 16.30 4.65
N PRO A 13 -0.03 17.13 3.80
CA PRO A 13 -1.48 17.29 3.79
C PRO A 13 -2.21 15.96 3.63
N ALA A 14 -3.33 15.78 4.33
CA ALA A 14 -4.10 14.54 4.33
C ALA A 14 -4.53 14.07 2.92
N TRP A 15 -4.71 14.99 1.96
CA TRP A 15 -5.06 14.62 0.59
C TRP A 15 -3.93 13.85 -0.12
N VAL A 16 -2.66 14.08 0.21
CA VAL A 16 -1.53 13.33 -0.38
C VAL A 16 -1.64 11.86 -0.01
N GLU A 17 -1.91 11.59 1.26
CA GLU A 17 -2.13 10.24 1.76
C GLU A 17 -3.34 9.58 1.06
N MET A 18 -4.43 10.32 0.84
CA MET A 18 -5.58 9.82 0.08
C MET A 18 -5.22 9.43 -1.36
N GLU A 19 -4.36 10.21 -2.04
CA GLU A 19 -3.87 9.86 -3.38
C GLU A 19 -3.00 8.61 -3.39
N MET A 20 -2.16 8.42 -2.37
CA MET A 20 -1.36 7.20 -2.24
C MET A 20 -2.26 5.98 -2.01
N TRP A 21 -3.33 6.11 -1.22
CA TRP A 21 -4.32 5.04 -1.06
C TRP A 21 -5.15 4.80 -2.33
N ASN A 22 -5.47 5.83 -3.10
CA ASN A 22 -6.11 5.68 -4.41
C ASN A 22 -5.20 4.91 -5.38
N TRP A 23 -3.92 5.27 -5.45
CA TRP A 23 -2.91 4.56 -6.24
C TRP A 23 -2.70 3.12 -5.77
N SER A 24 -2.66 2.88 -4.46
CA SER A 24 -2.59 1.54 -3.88
C SER A 24 -3.74 0.66 -4.39
N ARG A 25 -4.98 1.14 -4.32
CA ARG A 25 -6.15 0.43 -4.86
C ARG A 25 -6.03 0.18 -6.35
N TRP A 26 -5.56 1.17 -7.11
CA TRP A 26 -5.32 1.06 -8.55
C TRP A 26 -4.26 0.00 -8.90
N CYS A 27 -3.22 -0.17 -8.08
CA CYS A 27 -2.21 -1.23 -8.29
C CYS A 27 -2.80 -2.65 -8.19
N TRP A 28 -3.90 -2.79 -7.44
CA TRP A 28 -4.64 -4.05 -7.31
C TRP A 28 -5.84 -4.12 -8.26
N ASP A 29 -6.06 -3.09 -9.09
CA ASP A 29 -7.14 -3.04 -10.05
C ASP A 29 -6.80 -3.91 -11.28
N GLY A 30 -7.69 -4.85 -11.58
CA GLY A 30 -7.49 -5.87 -12.60
C GLY A 30 -8.75 -6.73 -12.79
N PRO A 31 -8.89 -7.41 -13.93
CA PRO A 31 -10.03 -8.28 -14.18
C PRO A 31 -10.08 -9.39 -13.13
N TRP A 32 -11.29 -9.73 -12.71
CA TRP A 32 -11.53 -10.84 -11.81
C TRP A 32 -11.04 -12.17 -12.43
N PRO A 33 -10.41 -13.09 -11.68
CA PRO A 33 -10.02 -12.98 -10.28
C PRO A 33 -8.64 -12.29 -10.21
N HIS A 34 -8.51 -11.31 -9.32
CA HIS A 34 -7.19 -10.85 -8.86
C HIS A 34 -6.30 -12.06 -8.54
N PRO A 35 -4.96 -11.99 -8.63
CA PRO A 35 -4.12 -13.11 -8.24
C PRO A 35 -4.53 -13.58 -6.85
N LEU A 36 -5.07 -14.81 -6.79
CA LEU A 36 -5.48 -15.40 -5.53
C LEU A 36 -4.25 -15.40 -4.61
N PRO A 37 -4.38 -14.99 -3.34
CA PRO A 37 -3.31 -15.20 -2.37
C PRO A 37 -2.87 -16.67 -2.46
N SER A 38 -1.56 -16.95 -2.36
CA SER A 38 -1.07 -18.34 -2.42
C SER A 38 -1.72 -19.25 -1.35
N THR A 39 -2.31 -18.65 -0.32
CA THR A 39 -3.05 -19.28 0.77
C THR A 39 -4.48 -19.71 0.41
N VAL A 40 -5.00 -19.32 -0.76
CA VAL A 40 -6.36 -19.67 -1.23
C VAL A 40 -6.34 -20.84 -2.24
N CYS A 41 -5.15 -21.36 -2.58
CA CYS A 41 -5.03 -22.59 -3.33
C CYS A 41 -5.32 -23.79 -2.41
N ALA A 42 -6.53 -24.35 -2.49
CA ALA A 42 -6.92 -25.54 -1.73
C ALA A 42 -6.27 -26.84 -2.22
N SER A 43 -5.34 -26.78 -3.18
CA SER A 43 -4.64 -27.94 -3.74
C SER A 43 -3.13 -27.80 -3.55
N MET A 44 -2.54 -28.70 -2.76
CA MET A 44 -1.09 -28.95 -2.74
C MET A 44 -0.59 -29.57 -4.06
N GLU A 45 -1.48 -29.95 -4.99
CA GLU A 45 -1.15 -30.72 -6.21
C GLU A 45 -1.45 -29.97 -7.53
N HIS A 46 -1.69 -28.65 -7.51
CA HIS A 46 -1.90 -27.83 -8.73
C HIS A 46 -3.05 -28.29 -9.66
N ARG A 47 -3.97 -29.15 -9.21
CA ARG A 47 -5.18 -29.52 -9.96
C ARG A 47 -6.35 -28.65 -9.52
N TYR A 48 -6.74 -27.71 -10.37
CA TYR A 48 -7.93 -26.88 -10.18
C TYR A 48 -9.19 -27.73 -10.21
N VAL A 49 -9.97 -27.72 -9.12
CA VAL A 49 -11.37 -28.12 -9.12
C VAL A 49 -12.18 -26.86 -8.82
N PRO A 50 -13.09 -26.43 -9.71
CA PRO A 50 -13.93 -25.28 -9.44
C PRO A 50 -14.86 -25.61 -8.27
N VAL A 51 -14.53 -25.12 -7.08
CA VAL A 51 -15.48 -25.09 -5.97
C VAL A 51 -16.50 -24.02 -6.33
N HIS A 52 -17.76 -24.42 -6.52
CA HIS A 52 -18.87 -23.48 -6.58
C HIS A 52 -18.83 -22.61 -5.32
N LEU A 53 -18.41 -21.35 -5.48
CA LEU A 53 -18.44 -20.31 -4.45
C LEU A 53 -19.92 -19.95 -4.21
N GLY A 54 -20.62 -20.83 -3.50
CA GLY A 54 -21.96 -20.60 -2.96
C GLY A 54 -21.91 -19.67 -1.76
N THR A 55 -21.48 -18.44 -1.97
CA THR A 55 -21.70 -17.35 -1.02
C THR A 55 -22.37 -16.21 -1.78
N ASP A 56 -23.70 -16.13 -1.66
CA ASP A 56 -24.57 -15.03 -2.10
C ASP A 56 -24.29 -13.71 -1.34
N GLU A 57 -23.08 -13.51 -0.83
CA GLU A 57 -22.69 -12.24 -0.27
C GLU A 57 -22.18 -11.37 -1.43
N PRO A 58 -22.92 -10.31 -1.81
CA PRO A 58 -22.46 -9.43 -2.87
C PRO A 58 -21.08 -8.91 -2.46
N PRO A 59 -20.07 -8.96 -3.36
CA PRO A 59 -18.74 -8.50 -3.04
C PRO A 59 -18.84 -7.09 -2.47
N ALA A 60 -18.20 -6.86 -1.32
CA ALA A 60 -18.17 -5.56 -0.67
C ALA A 60 -17.92 -4.48 -1.73
N ARG A 61 -18.79 -3.46 -1.76
CA ARG A 61 -18.72 -2.41 -2.80
C ARG A 61 -17.31 -1.83 -2.83
N LYS A 62 -16.60 -2.06 -3.94
CA LYS A 62 -15.24 -1.55 -4.13
C LYS A 62 -15.27 -0.03 -3.98
N THR A 63 -14.38 0.53 -3.16
CA THR A 63 -14.17 1.99 -3.14
C THR A 63 -13.80 2.43 -4.56
N PRO A 64 -14.49 3.43 -5.14
CA PRO A 64 -14.20 3.85 -6.51
C PRO A 64 -12.76 4.34 -6.62
N ILE A 65 -12.10 3.95 -7.73
CA ILE A 65 -10.72 4.32 -8.03
C ILE A 65 -10.76 5.50 -9.01
N ASN A 66 -10.03 6.57 -8.69
CA ASN A 66 -9.79 7.63 -9.65
C ASN A 66 -8.53 7.30 -10.47
N HIS A 67 -8.73 6.72 -11.65
CA HIS A 67 -7.64 6.27 -12.53
C HIS A 67 -6.70 7.41 -12.95
N GLU A 68 -7.25 8.57 -13.33
CA GLU A 68 -6.43 9.70 -13.80
C GLU A 68 -5.47 10.19 -12.72
N ARG A 69 -5.94 10.27 -11.48
CA ARG A 69 -5.12 10.65 -10.34
C ARG A 69 -4.13 9.55 -9.93
N ALA A 70 -4.54 8.28 -10.01
CA ALA A 70 -3.63 7.16 -9.77
C ALA A 70 -2.46 7.15 -10.77
N LEU A 71 -2.72 7.49 -12.03
CA LEU A 71 -1.68 7.62 -13.06
C LEU A 71 -0.68 8.76 -12.78
N VAL A 72 -1.08 9.80 -12.04
CA VAL A 72 -0.13 10.84 -11.58
C VAL A 72 0.88 10.23 -10.61
N VAL A 73 0.40 9.52 -9.60
CA VAL A 73 1.27 8.83 -8.62
C VAL A 73 2.15 7.80 -9.32
N GLU A 74 1.59 7.01 -10.24
CA GLU A 74 2.33 6.02 -11.03
C GLU A 74 3.46 6.65 -11.85
N SER A 75 3.23 7.83 -12.43
CA SER A 75 4.24 8.54 -13.21
C SER A 75 5.41 9.04 -12.35
N VAL A 76 5.16 9.37 -11.09
CA VAL A 76 6.19 9.71 -10.10
C VAL A 76 6.92 8.44 -9.69
N TYR A 77 6.17 7.41 -9.30
CA TYR A 77 6.68 6.12 -8.85
C TYR A 77 7.69 5.51 -9.84
N LYS A 78 7.36 5.47 -11.14
CA LYS A 78 8.24 4.92 -12.19
C LYS A 78 9.58 5.64 -12.35
N LYS A 79 9.69 6.89 -11.88
CA LYS A 79 10.92 7.70 -11.95
C LYS A 79 11.78 7.57 -10.69
N LEU A 80 11.26 6.96 -9.63
CA LEU A 80 12.01 6.78 -8.39
C LEU A 80 13.07 5.68 -8.55
N PRO A 81 14.21 5.79 -7.84
CA PRO A 81 15.15 4.68 -7.69
C PRO A 81 14.47 3.43 -7.09
N LEU A 82 15.01 2.24 -7.40
CA LEU A 82 14.44 0.96 -6.97
C LEU A 82 14.20 0.88 -5.44
N ALA A 83 15.11 1.43 -4.63
CA ALA A 83 14.96 1.44 -3.18
C ALA A 83 13.74 2.26 -2.72
N GLU A 84 13.54 3.45 -3.29
CA GLU A 84 12.41 4.33 -2.98
C GLU A 84 11.09 3.73 -3.49
N GLN A 85 11.11 3.05 -4.65
CA GLN A 85 9.97 2.27 -5.13
C GLN A 85 9.57 1.17 -4.13
N ARG A 86 10.55 0.43 -3.60
CA ARG A 86 10.30 -0.62 -2.60
C ARG A 86 9.74 -0.06 -1.29
N VAL A 87 10.19 1.13 -0.88
CA VAL A 87 9.63 1.85 0.27
C VAL A 87 8.16 2.16 0.06
N LEU A 88 7.79 2.76 -1.09
CA LEU A 88 6.38 3.04 -1.40
C LEU A 88 5.54 1.77 -1.50
N GLN A 89 6.07 0.71 -2.11
CA GLN A 89 5.38 -0.58 -2.15
C GLN A 89 5.11 -1.11 -0.74
N ALA A 90 6.09 -1.04 0.16
CA ALA A 90 5.96 -1.50 1.53
C ALA A 90 4.94 -0.69 2.34
N GLU A 91 4.86 0.62 2.15
CA GLU A 91 3.90 1.46 2.88
C GLU A 91 2.47 1.36 2.35
N TYR A 92 2.29 1.17 1.04
CA TYR A 92 1.00 1.23 0.38
C TYR A 92 0.54 -0.14 -0.17
N PRO A 93 0.80 -0.53 -1.43
CA PRO A 93 0.16 -1.70 -2.03
C PRO A 93 0.53 -3.03 -1.35
N ARG A 94 1.73 -3.16 -0.80
CA ARG A 94 2.25 -4.41 -0.20
C ARG A 94 2.38 -4.33 1.32
N ARG A 95 1.65 -3.40 1.95
CA ARG A 95 1.66 -3.19 3.40
C ARG A 95 1.47 -4.46 4.23
N HIS A 96 0.59 -5.34 3.78
CA HIS A 96 0.28 -6.61 4.45
C HIS A 96 1.48 -7.58 4.55
N GLU A 97 2.55 -7.40 3.75
CA GLU A 97 3.76 -8.24 3.81
C GLU A 97 4.75 -7.82 4.93
N TYR A 98 4.53 -6.65 5.51
CA TYR A 98 5.42 -6.02 6.50
C TYR A 98 4.70 -5.68 7.81
N ASP A 99 3.37 -5.70 7.80
CA ASP A 99 2.55 -5.60 8.99
C ASP A 99 2.64 -6.89 9.81
N GLU A 100 2.72 -6.77 11.14
CA GLU A 100 2.67 -7.91 12.06
C GLU A 100 1.49 -7.74 13.01
N TYR A 101 0.90 -8.85 13.41
CA TYR A 101 -0.25 -8.91 14.31
C TYR A 101 0.14 -9.58 15.61
N ASN A 102 -0.39 -9.09 16.74
CA ASN A 102 -0.20 -9.75 18.03
C ASN A 102 -1.10 -11.01 18.13
N TYR A 103 -0.98 -11.73 19.25
CA TYR A 103 -1.79 -12.92 19.55
C TYR A 103 -3.30 -12.66 19.63
N ARG A 104 -3.74 -11.40 19.64
CA ARG A 104 -5.15 -10.96 19.62
C ARG A 104 -5.60 -10.53 18.22
N PHE A 105 -4.80 -10.79 17.18
CA PHE A 105 -5.03 -10.32 15.81
C PHE A 105 -5.11 -8.79 15.67
N GLU A 106 -4.48 -8.05 16.59
CA GLU A 106 -4.38 -6.59 16.50
C GLU A 106 -3.08 -6.21 15.80
N LEU A 107 -3.16 -5.22 14.90
CA LEU A 107 -1.98 -4.72 14.18
C LEU A 107 -0.98 -4.09 15.16
N ILE A 108 0.25 -4.61 15.18
CA ILE A 108 1.31 -4.05 16.00
C ILE A 108 1.80 -2.75 15.36
N ARG A 109 1.58 -1.65 16.07
CA ARG A 109 1.95 -0.31 15.60
C ARG A 109 3.46 -0.21 15.36
N ASN A 110 3.83 0.52 14.31
CA ASN A 110 5.21 0.87 13.95
C ASN A 110 6.15 -0.32 13.67
N VAL A 111 5.64 -1.56 13.58
CA VAL A 111 6.48 -2.72 13.24
C VAL A 111 6.98 -2.64 11.81
N ARG A 112 6.13 -2.19 10.88
CA ARG A 112 6.51 -2.02 9.47
C ARG A 112 7.74 -1.13 9.29
N ALA A 113 7.80 0.01 9.98
CA ALA A 113 8.95 0.91 9.94
C ALA A 113 10.25 0.28 10.46
N LYS A 114 10.17 -0.83 11.20
CA LYS A 114 11.34 -1.61 11.67
C LYS A 114 11.65 -2.79 10.74
N VAL A 115 10.63 -3.45 10.19
CA VAL A 115 10.75 -4.67 9.39
C VAL A 115 11.05 -4.37 7.93
N ALA A 116 10.36 -3.39 7.34
CA ALA A 116 10.50 -3.04 5.93
C ALA A 116 11.92 -2.63 5.53
N PRO A 117 12.63 -1.74 6.27
CA PRO A 117 14.00 -1.37 5.91
C PRO A 117 14.94 -2.58 5.86
N ARG A 118 14.80 -3.49 6.85
CA ARG A 118 15.62 -4.72 6.94
C ARG A 118 15.37 -5.67 5.77
N LYS A 119 14.11 -5.91 5.41
CA LYS A 119 13.73 -6.76 4.27
C LYS A 119 14.14 -6.14 2.93
N ILE A 120 14.07 -4.82 2.80
CA ILE A 120 14.45 -4.09 1.58
C ILE A 120 15.98 -4.02 1.41
N GLY A 121 16.73 -4.05 2.51
CA GLY A 121 18.20 -3.95 2.52
C GLY A 121 18.71 -2.51 2.65
N ILE A 122 17.97 -1.64 3.35
CA ILE A 122 18.32 -0.23 3.57
C ILE A 122 18.27 0.15 5.04
N THR A 123 18.90 1.26 5.40
CA THR A 123 18.87 1.75 6.79
C THR A 123 17.49 2.32 7.13
N PRO A 124 17.04 2.24 8.40
CA PRO A 124 15.78 2.84 8.83
C PRO A 124 15.71 4.35 8.58
N PHE A 125 16.84 5.05 8.76
CA PHE A 125 16.95 6.47 8.45
C PHE A 125 16.72 6.77 6.96
N TYR A 126 17.35 5.99 6.08
CA TYR A 126 17.14 6.15 4.63
C TYR A 126 15.71 5.78 4.22
N TYR A 127 15.07 4.82 4.89
CA TYR A 127 13.67 4.47 4.64
C TYR A 127 12.72 5.64 4.88
N GLN A 128 12.87 6.34 6.02
CA GLN A 128 12.06 7.52 6.34
C GLN A 128 12.30 8.65 5.33
N LEU A 129 13.57 8.96 5.04
CA LEU A 129 13.94 9.99 4.07
C LEU A 129 13.41 9.67 2.65
N ALA A 130 13.47 8.40 2.24
CA ALA A 130 12.95 7.94 0.96
C ALA A 130 11.43 8.11 0.87
N LEU A 131 10.71 7.78 1.95
CA LEU A 131 9.26 7.94 2.02
C LEU A 131 8.87 9.42 1.94
N GLU A 132 9.47 10.27 2.77
CA GLU A 132 9.20 11.71 2.79
C GLU A 132 9.49 12.35 1.42
N ARG A 133 10.63 12.02 0.81
CA ARG A 133 11.00 12.50 -0.52
C ARG A 133 9.95 12.09 -1.56
N ALA A 134 9.52 10.84 -1.54
CA ALA A 134 8.55 10.33 -2.50
C ALA A 134 7.18 11.01 -2.34
N LEU A 135 6.70 11.20 -1.11
CA LEU A 135 5.45 11.92 -0.83
C LEU A 135 5.53 13.39 -1.26
N ASN A 136 6.68 14.05 -1.05
CA ASN A 136 6.90 15.41 -1.52
C ASN A 136 6.83 15.50 -3.06
N LEU A 137 7.43 14.54 -3.77
CA LEU A 137 7.37 14.50 -5.24
C LEU A 137 5.94 14.29 -5.75
N VAL A 138 5.16 13.42 -5.10
CA VAL A 138 3.74 13.25 -5.42
C VAL A 138 2.97 14.54 -5.19
N MET A 139 3.17 15.18 -4.03
CA MET A 139 2.53 16.45 -3.70
C MET A 139 2.81 17.52 -4.77
N ARG A 140 4.08 17.68 -5.17
CA ARG A 140 4.50 18.61 -6.22
C ARG A 140 3.89 18.28 -7.58
N ALA A 141 3.78 16.99 -7.93
CA ALA A 141 3.20 16.57 -9.20
C ALA A 141 1.71 16.95 -9.31
N PHE A 142 0.96 16.84 -8.21
CA PHE A 142 -0.44 17.29 -8.18
C PHE A 142 -0.56 18.82 -8.18
N GLN A 143 0.30 19.53 -7.46
CA GLN A 143 0.31 21.00 -7.47
C GLN A 143 0.60 21.54 -8.87
N ALA A 144 1.55 20.95 -9.59
CA ALA A 144 1.89 21.33 -10.97
C ALA A 144 0.76 21.04 -11.97
N LYS A 145 -0.11 20.06 -11.71
CA LYS A 145 -1.29 19.76 -12.54
C LYS A 145 -2.50 20.65 -12.21
N GLY A 146 -2.60 21.17 -10.99
CA GLY A 146 -3.71 22.00 -10.55
C GLY A 146 -3.59 23.49 -10.93
N THR A 147 -2.57 23.88 -11.71
CA THR A 147 -2.29 25.28 -12.10
C THR A 147 -2.67 25.61 -13.55
N THR A 148 -3.51 24.79 -14.18
CA THR A 148 -4.11 25.00 -15.52
C THR A 148 -5.59 24.73 -15.47
#